data_AF-A0A6B3EPQ4-F1
#
_entry.id   AF-A0A6B3EPQ4-F1
#
_cell.length_a   1.000
_cell.length_b   1.000
_cell.length_c   1.000
_cell.angle_alpha   90.00
_cell.angle_beta   90.00
_cell.angle_gamma   90.00
#
_symmetry.space_group_name_H-M   'P 1'
#
loop_
_entity.id
_entity.type
_entity.pdbx_description
1 polymer ?
#
loop_
_entity_poly.entity_id
_entity_poly.type
_entity_poly.pdbx_seq_one_letter_code
_entity_poly.pdbx_strand_id
1 'polypeptide(L)'
;MLFLYTVLVVCCAILLTAGIVEQRRHFINLERIPARVLVNGIRGKSSITRLCAGALRGGDLVTVAKTTGTAARFIHPDATEEPVYRKFGLANVVEQIGIVRRAASYDPQALVIECMAVMPALQEINQSKLIRSTIGVLCNVREDHLAEMGPTLDDVARSLCRSMPEGGICVTAEVDRFAILQEEADARDCELIYADPETVSDAELRGFSWFTFKENVAIALKVAELLGVERETALQGMYDAPPDPGVLSVERYVTPDGKKLRFANVFAANDPESTLMNVNQLLDLGAVHRPLNVVINCRPDRVERNGQMGEIIPDLQPDKVFVIGHPAKSAIDAIPAEWRSRAVDLGGDRRDPEEFMRELLGGLGPDSSLIAIGNIHGQGELLLEHLSELPPDETPDEQSGETGDEQPGEAPQEWTRETPDERPDPPAPQHVRHDETLPLQQYRPHLDPFAPYPEAYETRYQPHPAGQTPEPAQQPEQTHPQTQTHTQTHTQAPEQAVEQTQAMAPVSAPVPAQARPRGMFEPAVHPDPQHQQTYRHGEQYPDGQQPPAPYPPQDPDQQSRQHSAGDPR
;
A
#
# COMPACT_ATOMS: atom_id res chain seq x y z
N MET A 1 14.17 52.69 -1.74
CA MET A 1 14.96 51.45 -1.56
C MET A 1 14.90 50.91 -0.13
N LEU A 2 15.25 51.70 0.91
CA LEU A 2 15.25 51.21 2.30
C LEU A 2 13.89 50.66 2.78
N PHE A 3 12.79 51.37 2.46
CA PHE A 3 11.44 50.92 2.78
C PHE A 3 11.11 49.53 2.18
N LEU A 4 11.36 49.33 0.88
CA LEU A 4 11.12 48.06 0.20
C LEU A 4 11.98 46.93 0.77
N TYR A 5 13.24 47.22 1.12
CA TYR A 5 14.11 46.27 1.79
C TYR A 5 13.58 45.87 3.17
N THR A 6 13.15 46.83 3.99
CA THR A 6 12.54 46.55 5.29
C THR A 6 11.27 45.72 5.15
N VAL A 7 10.40 46.03 4.18
CA VAL A 7 9.19 45.23 3.92
C VAL A 7 9.56 43.80 3.54
N LEU A 8 10.52 43.59 2.63
CA LEU A 8 10.98 42.25 2.26
C LEU A 8 11.52 41.47 3.45
N VAL A 9 12.39 42.09 4.27
CA VAL A 9 12.96 41.44 5.46
C VAL A 9 11.88 41.07 6.47
N VAL A 10 10.90 41.96 6.71
CA VAL A 10 9.76 41.67 7.60
C VAL A 10 8.91 40.54 7.05
N CYS A 11 8.59 40.53 5.76
CA CYS A 11 7.85 39.43 5.12
C CYS A 11 8.61 38.10 5.24
N CYS A 12 9.91 38.09 4.98
CA CYS A 12 10.76 36.90 5.15
C CYS A 12 10.79 36.43 6.60
N ALA A 13 10.88 37.34 7.56
CA ALA A 13 10.87 37.02 9.00
C ALA A 13 9.52 36.43 9.44
N ILE A 14 8.40 36.97 8.95
CA ILE A 14 7.05 36.45 9.22
C ILE A 14 6.92 35.04 8.64
N LEU A 15 7.31 34.83 7.37
CA LEU A 15 7.25 33.51 6.73
C LEU A 15 8.14 32.47 7.44
N LEU A 16 9.37 32.86 7.82
CA LEU A 16 10.27 32.00 8.59
C LEU A 16 9.65 31.61 9.94
N THR A 17 9.10 32.60 10.66
CA THR A 17 8.46 32.36 11.97
C THR A 17 7.25 31.45 11.82
N ALA A 18 6.41 31.69 10.82
CA ALA A 18 5.25 30.84 10.52
C ALA A 18 5.66 29.40 10.22
N GLY A 19 6.69 29.19 9.39
CA GLY A 19 7.22 27.86 9.07
C GLY A 19 7.79 27.14 10.29
N ILE A 20 8.51 27.84 11.17
CA ILE A 20 9.01 27.27 12.44
C ILE A 20 7.85 26.85 13.34
N VAL A 21 6.80 27.68 13.45
CA VAL A 21 5.62 27.37 14.26
C VAL A 21 4.86 26.16 13.70
N GLU A 22 4.68 26.08 12.39
CA GLU A 22 4.05 24.94 11.71
C GLU A 22 4.86 23.65 11.95
N GLN A 23 6.17 23.70 11.73
CA GLN A 23 7.05 22.54 11.94
C GLN A 23 7.01 22.05 13.39
N ARG A 24 7.06 22.96 14.37
CA ARG A 24 6.95 22.60 15.79
C ARG A 24 5.61 21.96 16.13
N ARG A 25 4.51 22.49 15.61
CA ARG A 25 3.17 21.91 15.80
C ARG A 25 3.08 20.52 15.18
N HIS A 26 3.67 20.33 14.00
CA HIS A 26 3.73 19.02 13.36
C HIS A 26 4.51 18.01 14.19
N PHE A 27 5.68 18.40 14.72
CA PHE A 27 6.49 17.54 15.58
C PHE A 27 5.79 17.16 16.88
N ILE A 28 5.06 18.09 17.51
CA ILE A 28 4.22 17.78 18.67
C ILE A 28 3.16 16.74 18.32
N ASN A 29 2.55 16.79 17.13
CA ASN A 29 1.60 15.78 16.70
C ASN A 29 2.27 14.41 16.47
N LEU A 30 3.49 14.38 15.91
CA LEU A 30 4.26 13.14 15.75
C LEU A 30 4.63 12.51 17.11
N GLU A 31 5.04 13.33 18.07
CA GLU A 31 5.44 12.89 19.42
C GLU A 31 4.27 12.28 20.21
N ARG A 32 3.02 12.62 19.86
CA ARG A 32 1.81 12.02 20.44
C ARG A 32 1.51 10.61 19.93
N ILE A 33 2.14 10.19 18.84
CA ILE A 33 1.88 8.91 18.20
C ILE A 33 3.12 8.04 18.40
N PRO A 34 3.21 7.18 19.43
CA PRO A 34 4.46 6.53 19.82
C PRO A 34 4.97 5.58 18.75
N ALA A 35 4.10 4.72 18.19
CA ALA A 35 4.46 3.84 17.08
C ALA A 35 4.08 4.48 15.74
N ARG A 36 5.06 4.72 14.88
CA ARG A 36 4.85 5.26 13.53
C ARG A 36 5.47 4.30 12.54
N VAL A 37 4.63 3.53 11.86
CA VAL A 37 5.03 2.51 10.89
C VAL A 37 4.98 3.13 9.49
N LEU A 38 6.13 3.25 8.81
CA LEU A 38 6.19 3.73 7.42
C LEU A 38 6.40 2.56 6.46
N VAL A 39 5.40 2.29 5.63
CA VAL A 39 5.41 1.19 4.65
C VAL A 39 5.87 1.70 3.29
N ASN A 40 6.95 1.14 2.76
CA ASN A 40 7.50 1.49 1.46
C ASN A 40 7.93 0.24 0.67
N GLY A 41 8.12 0.38 -0.63
CA GLY A 41 8.43 -0.72 -1.54
C GLY A 41 7.75 -0.54 -2.90
N ILE A 42 8.03 -1.42 -3.84
CA ILE A 42 7.46 -1.30 -5.18
C ILE A 42 6.01 -1.79 -5.19
N ARG A 43 5.75 -3.03 -4.73
CA ARG A 43 4.40 -3.63 -4.70
C ARG A 43 3.94 -3.96 -3.28
N GLY A 44 2.63 -4.04 -3.07
CA GLY A 44 2.01 -4.52 -1.82
C GLY A 44 1.93 -3.50 -0.67
N LYS A 45 2.31 -2.24 -0.89
CA LYS A 45 2.32 -1.20 0.15
C LYS A 45 0.96 -0.98 0.82
N SER A 46 -0.10 -0.81 0.04
CA SER A 46 -1.46 -0.61 0.55
C SER A 46 -1.96 -1.82 1.35
N SER A 47 -1.75 -3.02 0.80
CA SER A 47 -2.14 -4.28 1.47
C SER A 47 -1.41 -4.44 2.80
N ILE A 48 -0.09 -4.25 2.84
CA ILE A 48 0.70 -4.35 4.07
C ILE A 48 0.27 -3.28 5.08
N THR A 49 0.00 -2.05 4.62
CA THR A 49 -0.50 -0.97 5.49
C THR A 49 -1.80 -1.39 6.20
N ARG A 50 -2.73 -2.00 5.45
CA ARG A 50 -4.01 -2.49 5.98
C ARG A 50 -3.82 -3.69 6.91
N LEU A 51 -2.96 -4.63 6.56
CA LEU A 51 -2.65 -5.80 7.40
C LEU A 51 -2.00 -5.38 8.73
N CYS A 52 -0.98 -4.51 8.70
CA CYS A 52 -0.38 -3.96 9.91
C CYS A 52 -1.43 -3.23 10.76
N ALA A 53 -2.28 -2.40 10.15
CA ALA A 53 -3.32 -1.69 10.90
C ALA A 53 -4.36 -2.65 11.50
N GLY A 54 -4.77 -3.68 10.76
CA GLY A 54 -5.67 -4.74 11.22
C GLY A 54 -5.09 -5.51 12.39
N ALA A 55 -3.84 -5.96 12.26
CA ALA A 55 -3.12 -6.68 13.29
C ALA A 55 -3.05 -5.90 14.61
N LEU A 56 -2.66 -4.62 14.53
CA LEU A 56 -2.55 -3.78 15.71
C LEU A 56 -3.92 -3.49 16.35
N ARG A 57 -4.97 -3.28 15.56
CA ARG A 57 -6.34 -3.16 16.08
C ARG A 57 -6.82 -4.46 16.74
N GLY A 58 -6.48 -5.63 16.19
CA GLY A 58 -6.79 -6.93 16.78
C GLY A 58 -6.14 -7.14 18.15
N GLY A 59 -4.99 -6.50 18.39
CA GLY A 59 -4.34 -6.39 19.70
C GLY A 59 -4.84 -5.26 20.60
N ASP A 60 -5.99 -4.67 20.31
CA ASP A 60 -6.59 -3.54 21.05
C ASP A 60 -5.76 -2.24 21.04
N LEU A 61 -4.86 -2.05 20.08
CA LEU A 61 -4.18 -0.76 19.90
C LEU A 61 -5.06 0.18 19.07
N VAL A 62 -5.30 1.38 19.60
CA VAL A 62 -5.87 2.52 18.86
C VAL A 62 -4.93 2.86 17.71
N THR A 63 -5.29 2.39 16.51
CA THR A 63 -4.45 2.45 15.33
C THR A 63 -5.15 3.21 14.22
N VAL A 64 -4.48 4.25 13.72
CA VAL A 64 -4.91 4.98 12.52
C VAL A 64 -4.07 4.50 11.35
N ALA A 65 -4.63 4.43 10.15
CA ALA A 65 -3.84 4.13 8.98
C ALA A 65 -4.15 5.00 7.77
N LYS A 66 -3.21 5.04 6.82
CA LYS A 66 -3.40 5.75 5.56
C LYS A 66 -2.69 5.03 4.42
N THR A 67 -3.46 4.66 3.40
CA THR A 67 -2.94 4.07 2.15
C THR A 67 -2.69 5.15 1.10
N THR A 68 -1.82 4.84 0.14
CA THR A 68 -1.54 5.68 -1.02
C THR A 68 -1.96 4.96 -2.31
N GLY A 69 -1.94 5.67 -3.46
CA GLY A 69 -2.49 5.15 -4.72
C GLY A 69 -3.77 5.88 -5.20
N THR A 70 -4.42 5.32 -6.22
CA THR A 70 -5.56 5.92 -6.93
C THR A 70 -6.77 6.11 -6.02
N ALA A 71 -7.05 5.16 -5.13
CA ALA A 71 -8.10 5.23 -4.12
C ALA A 71 -7.50 5.42 -2.72
N ALA A 72 -6.83 6.55 -2.48
CA ALA A 72 -6.22 6.81 -1.17
C ALA A 72 -7.28 6.92 -0.06
N ARG A 73 -7.03 6.22 1.05
CA ARG A 73 -7.94 6.13 2.19
C ARG A 73 -7.28 6.57 3.48
N PHE A 74 -8.02 7.30 4.29
CA PHE A 74 -7.73 7.44 5.72
C PHE A 74 -8.60 6.41 6.44
N ILE A 75 -7.97 5.60 7.28
CA ILE A 75 -8.59 4.48 7.99
C ILE A 75 -8.62 4.84 9.47
N HIS A 76 -9.82 4.93 10.01
CA HIS A 76 -10.09 5.29 11.40
C HIS A 76 -9.76 4.14 12.36
N PRO A 77 -9.67 4.42 13.69
CA PRO A 77 -9.43 3.37 14.69
C PRO A 77 -10.46 2.24 14.71
N ASP A 78 -11.68 2.51 14.26
CA ASP A 78 -12.78 1.53 14.13
C ASP A 78 -12.79 0.82 12.76
N ALA A 79 -11.73 0.96 11.97
CA ALA A 79 -11.60 0.46 10.60
C ALA A 79 -12.50 1.12 9.55
N THR A 80 -13.32 2.11 9.92
CA THR A 80 -14.08 2.87 8.91
C THR A 80 -13.13 3.69 8.04
N GLU A 81 -13.55 3.96 6.79
CA GLU A 81 -12.69 4.62 5.82
C GLU A 81 -13.34 5.82 5.17
N GLU A 82 -12.51 6.81 4.86
CA GLU A 82 -12.90 7.95 4.04
C GLU A 82 -11.87 8.19 2.93
N PRO A 83 -12.30 8.71 1.77
CA PRO A 83 -11.39 9.16 0.73
C PRO A 83 -10.48 10.30 1.20
N VAL A 84 -9.19 10.22 0.90
CA VAL A 84 -8.26 11.36 1.03
C VAL A 84 -8.36 12.22 -0.24
N TYR A 85 -9.11 13.32 -0.16
CA TYR A 85 -9.30 14.23 -1.28
C TYR A 85 -8.02 15.02 -1.61
N ARG A 86 -7.57 14.92 -2.85
CA ARG A 86 -6.37 15.61 -3.35
C ARG A 86 -6.74 16.81 -4.20
N LYS A 87 -6.05 17.93 -3.95
CA LYS A 87 -6.19 19.13 -4.78
C LYS A 87 -5.71 18.83 -6.20
N PHE A 88 -6.57 19.04 -7.20
CA PHE A 88 -6.32 18.69 -8.61
C PHE A 88 -6.05 17.19 -8.89
N GLY A 89 -6.40 16.29 -7.95
CA GLY A 89 -6.13 14.85 -8.11
C GLY A 89 -4.65 14.46 -8.01
N LEU A 90 -3.75 15.38 -7.71
CA LEU A 90 -2.30 15.13 -7.64
C LEU A 90 -1.87 14.78 -6.22
N ALA A 91 -1.10 13.70 -6.07
CA ALA A 91 -0.48 13.34 -4.80
C ALA A 91 0.64 14.32 -4.45
N ASN A 92 0.72 14.70 -3.18
CA ASN A 92 1.78 15.58 -2.70
C ASN A 92 2.18 15.19 -1.27
N VAL A 93 3.47 15.01 -1.03
CA VAL A 93 4.02 14.64 0.29
C VAL A 93 3.58 15.58 1.41
N VAL A 94 3.28 16.85 1.11
CA VAL A 94 2.76 17.83 2.08
C VAL A 94 1.42 17.42 2.68
N GLU A 95 0.62 16.58 2.00
CA GLU A 95 -0.64 16.06 2.54
C GLU A 95 -0.44 15.32 3.87
N GLN A 96 0.75 14.73 4.07
CA GLN A 96 1.08 13.97 5.29
C GLN A 96 1.02 14.82 6.56
N ILE A 97 1.26 16.13 6.48
CA ILE A 97 1.13 17.05 7.63
C ILE A 97 -0.32 17.07 8.13
N GLY A 98 -1.27 17.12 7.19
CA GLY A 98 -2.70 17.08 7.50
C GLY A 98 -3.13 15.73 8.07
N ILE A 99 -2.62 14.64 7.49
CA ILE A 99 -2.90 13.26 7.94
C ILE A 99 -2.41 13.05 9.36
N VAL A 100 -1.15 13.40 9.67
CA VAL A 100 -0.58 13.26 11.02
C VAL A 100 -1.36 14.10 12.03
N ARG A 101 -1.69 15.36 11.69
CA ARG A 101 -2.49 16.20 12.58
C ARG A 101 -3.85 15.58 12.89
N ARG A 102 -4.49 14.98 11.89
CA ARG A 102 -5.77 14.29 12.05
C ARG A 102 -5.62 13.01 12.88
N ALA A 103 -4.62 12.19 12.56
CA ALA A 103 -4.31 10.97 13.31
C ALA A 103 -4.09 11.29 14.79
N ALA A 104 -3.30 12.31 15.11
CA ALA A 104 -3.01 12.72 16.49
C ALA A 104 -4.25 13.17 17.29
N SER A 105 -5.38 13.51 16.64
CA SER A 105 -6.62 13.85 17.37
C SER A 105 -7.34 12.63 17.95
N TYR A 106 -6.97 11.42 17.50
CA TYR A 106 -7.49 10.16 18.05
C TYR A 106 -6.65 9.62 19.22
N ASP A 107 -5.58 10.33 19.61
CA ASP A 107 -4.58 9.87 20.59
C ASP A 107 -4.10 8.42 20.32
N PRO A 108 -3.68 8.11 19.08
CA PRO A 108 -3.45 6.73 18.69
C PRO A 108 -2.14 6.20 19.26
N GLN A 109 -2.14 4.93 19.63
CA GLN A 109 -0.93 4.19 19.98
C GLN A 109 -0.07 3.92 18.72
N ALA A 110 -0.71 3.76 17.55
CA ALA A 110 -0.02 3.52 16.30
C ALA A 110 -0.58 4.32 15.11
N LEU A 111 0.31 4.78 14.24
CA LEU A 111 0.00 5.24 12.89
C LEU A 111 0.72 4.34 11.88
N VAL A 112 -0.03 3.67 11.02
CA VAL A 112 0.52 2.91 9.89
C VAL A 112 0.29 3.70 8.60
N ILE A 113 1.36 4.08 7.92
CA ILE A 113 1.25 4.95 6.77
C ILE A 113 2.12 4.50 5.63
N GLU A 114 1.55 4.55 4.43
CA GLU A 114 2.26 4.25 3.22
C GLU A 114 3.10 5.44 2.71
N CYS A 115 4.30 5.13 2.20
CA CYS A 115 5.15 6.06 1.48
C CYS A 115 4.64 6.26 0.05
N MET A 116 4.36 7.51 -0.31
CA MET A 116 3.96 7.90 -1.68
C MET A 116 5.12 8.40 -2.54
N ALA A 117 6.30 8.59 -1.95
CA ALA A 117 7.40 9.28 -2.61
C ALA A 117 8.19 8.31 -3.49
N VAL A 118 8.32 8.64 -4.77
CA VAL A 118 9.16 7.88 -5.71
C VAL A 118 10.61 8.37 -5.63
N MET A 119 10.82 9.69 -5.69
CA MET A 119 12.16 10.27 -5.71
C MET A 119 12.89 10.06 -4.37
N PRO A 120 14.17 9.62 -4.38
CA PRO A 120 14.96 9.37 -3.16
C PRO A 120 14.95 10.53 -2.16
N ALA A 121 15.11 11.78 -2.64
CA ALA A 121 15.10 12.96 -1.78
C ALA A 121 13.74 13.22 -1.12
N LEU A 122 12.64 12.87 -1.79
CA LEU A 122 11.30 13.00 -1.21
C LEU A 122 11.02 11.87 -0.20
N GLN A 123 11.55 10.67 -0.43
CA GLN A 123 11.49 9.58 0.55
C GLN A 123 12.24 9.96 1.83
N GLU A 124 13.42 10.55 1.70
CA GLU A 124 14.21 11.02 2.84
C GLU A 124 13.52 12.15 3.62
N ILE A 125 12.89 13.11 2.92
CA ILE A 125 12.09 14.16 3.58
C ILE A 125 10.87 13.55 4.28
N ASN A 126 10.20 12.59 3.63
CA ASN A 126 9.05 11.92 4.21
C ASN A 126 9.43 11.22 5.52
N GLN A 127 10.56 10.52 5.55
CA GLN A 127 11.06 9.85 6.73
C GLN A 127 11.59 10.83 7.79
N SER A 128 12.56 11.68 7.45
CA SER A 128 13.27 12.53 8.43
C SER A 128 12.42 13.68 9.00
N LYS A 129 11.37 14.11 8.30
CA LYS A 129 10.57 15.29 8.70
C LYS A 129 9.08 15.04 8.80
N LEU A 130 8.48 14.34 7.84
CA LEU A 130 7.02 14.28 7.76
C LEU A 130 6.43 13.19 8.65
N ILE A 131 7.05 12.01 8.70
CA ILE A 131 6.55 10.84 9.42
C ILE A 131 7.43 10.47 10.62
N ARG A 132 8.76 10.62 10.52
CA ARG A 132 9.73 10.21 11.56
C ARG A 132 9.39 8.83 12.11
N SER A 133 9.29 7.85 11.23
CA SER A 133 8.85 6.50 11.59
C SER A 133 9.76 5.91 12.68
N THR A 134 9.17 5.13 13.58
CA THR A 134 9.92 4.30 14.54
C THR A 134 10.19 2.91 13.95
N ILE A 135 9.30 2.47 13.06
CA ILE A 135 9.40 1.21 12.34
C ILE A 135 9.24 1.52 10.85
N GLY A 136 10.27 1.26 10.05
CA GLY A 136 10.20 1.24 8.60
C GLY A 136 9.82 -0.15 8.11
N VAL A 137 9.12 -0.23 6.98
CA VAL A 137 8.84 -1.49 6.29
C VAL A 137 9.26 -1.35 4.84
N LEU A 138 10.08 -2.29 4.36
CA LEU A 138 10.46 -2.40 2.95
C LEU A 138 9.89 -3.70 2.38
N CYS A 139 8.83 -3.60 1.58
CA CYS A 139 8.05 -4.76 1.14
C CYS A 139 8.81 -5.66 0.15
N ASN A 140 9.39 -5.06 -0.90
CA ASN A 140 10.14 -5.72 -1.96
C ASN A 140 10.85 -4.69 -2.84
N VAL A 141 11.88 -5.17 -3.55
CA VAL A 141 12.63 -4.43 -4.57
C VAL A 141 12.29 -5.03 -5.94
N ARG A 142 11.73 -4.22 -6.84
CA ARG A 142 11.35 -4.64 -8.21
C ARG A 142 11.65 -3.53 -9.21
N GLU A 143 11.65 -3.87 -10.49
CA GLU A 143 11.86 -2.88 -11.55
C GLU A 143 10.62 -1.99 -11.66
N ASP A 144 10.76 -0.73 -11.28
CA ASP A 144 9.79 0.33 -11.47
C ASP A 144 10.49 1.68 -11.31
N HIS A 145 10.00 2.74 -11.96
CA HIS A 145 10.51 4.10 -11.81
C HIS A 145 12.05 4.24 -11.90
N LEU A 146 12.71 3.48 -12.79
CA LEU A 146 14.17 3.46 -12.91
C LEU A 146 14.75 4.83 -13.29
N ALA A 147 13.98 5.69 -13.96
CA ALA A 147 14.41 7.05 -14.29
C ALA A 147 14.58 7.91 -13.04
N GLU A 148 13.77 7.68 -12.01
CA GLU A 148 13.78 8.42 -10.75
C GLU A 148 14.62 7.76 -9.66
N MET A 149 14.59 6.42 -9.60
CA MET A 149 15.23 5.63 -8.53
C MET A 149 16.64 5.15 -8.89
N GLY A 150 16.99 5.18 -10.18
CA GLY A 150 18.27 4.72 -10.70
C GLY A 150 18.12 3.50 -11.62
N PRO A 151 19.12 3.27 -12.47
CA PRO A 151 19.00 2.35 -13.60
C PRO A 151 18.96 0.87 -13.24
N THR A 152 19.38 0.48 -12.03
CA THR A 152 19.46 -0.93 -11.59
C THR A 152 18.57 -1.22 -10.39
N LEU A 153 18.26 -2.51 -10.17
CA LEU A 153 17.54 -2.96 -8.96
C LEU A 153 18.29 -2.62 -7.67
N ASP A 154 19.62 -2.60 -7.70
CA ASP A 154 20.45 -2.19 -6.56
C ASP A 154 20.26 -0.70 -6.27
N ASP A 155 20.14 0.14 -7.30
CA ASP A 155 19.80 1.56 -7.13
C ASP A 155 18.39 1.73 -6.57
N VAL A 156 17.42 0.95 -7.05
CA VAL A 156 16.05 0.92 -6.48
C VAL A 156 16.08 0.54 -5.00
N ALA A 157 16.86 -0.49 -4.63
CA ALA A 157 17.02 -0.90 -3.23
C ALA A 157 17.57 0.26 -2.39
N ARG A 158 18.66 0.90 -2.80
CA ARG A 158 19.26 2.05 -2.09
C ARG A 158 18.34 3.27 -2.03
N SER A 159 17.56 3.49 -3.09
CA SER A 159 16.51 4.52 -3.14
C SER A 159 15.45 4.29 -2.07
N LEU A 160 14.90 3.07 -2.00
CA LEU A 160 13.90 2.69 -1.00
C LEU A 160 14.43 2.79 0.45
N CYS A 161 15.72 2.47 0.66
CA CYS A 161 16.38 2.60 1.96
C CYS A 161 16.43 4.05 2.48
N ARG A 162 16.17 5.07 1.65
CA ARG A 162 16.00 6.47 2.11
C ARG A 162 14.78 6.67 3.02
N SER A 163 13.87 5.70 3.06
CA SER A 163 12.74 5.69 3.99
C SER A 163 13.01 4.97 5.32
N MET A 164 14.17 4.34 5.50
CA MET A 164 14.53 3.67 6.76
C MET A 164 14.68 4.69 7.90
N PRO A 165 14.22 4.37 9.12
CA PRO A 165 14.44 5.21 10.28
C PRO A 165 15.89 5.23 10.74
N GLU A 166 16.35 6.38 11.21
CA GLU A 166 17.63 6.51 11.92
C GLU A 166 17.44 6.06 13.37
N GLY A 167 18.29 5.15 13.86
CA GLY A 167 18.18 4.63 15.24
C GLY A 167 16.92 3.80 15.51
N GLY A 168 16.23 3.35 14.46
CA GLY A 168 14.95 2.64 14.54
C GLY A 168 15.04 1.20 14.02
N ILE A 169 13.88 0.62 13.71
CA ILE A 169 13.79 -0.75 13.19
C ILE A 169 13.26 -0.71 11.75
N CYS A 170 13.77 -1.57 10.87
CA CYS A 170 13.22 -1.81 9.55
C CYS A 170 12.87 -3.30 9.36
N VAL A 171 11.64 -3.59 8.94
CA VAL A 171 11.19 -4.96 8.65
C VAL A 171 11.12 -5.17 7.13
N THR A 172 11.59 -6.31 6.65
CA THR A 172 11.52 -6.66 5.22
C THR A 172 11.34 -8.17 4.99
N ALA A 173 10.68 -8.54 3.90
CA ALA A 173 10.68 -9.91 3.37
C ALA A 173 11.55 -10.05 2.10
N GLU A 174 12.30 -9.01 1.71
CA GLU A 174 13.18 -9.02 0.54
C GLU A 174 14.39 -9.91 0.79
N VAL A 175 14.61 -10.89 -0.10
CA VAL A 175 15.73 -11.84 -0.01
C VAL A 175 16.89 -11.45 -0.92
N ASP A 176 16.60 -11.17 -2.20
CA ASP A 176 17.63 -11.03 -3.24
C ASP A 176 18.59 -9.86 -2.95
N ARG A 177 18.06 -8.75 -2.43
CA ARG A 177 18.85 -7.54 -2.11
C ARG A 177 19.03 -7.33 -0.61
N PHE A 178 18.80 -8.36 0.20
CA PHE A 178 18.92 -8.23 1.67
C PHE A 178 20.26 -7.65 2.11
N ALA A 179 21.37 -8.04 1.45
CA ALA A 179 22.70 -7.52 1.77
C ALA A 179 22.83 -6.00 1.58
N ILE A 180 22.19 -5.43 0.55
CA ILE A 180 22.19 -3.97 0.31
C ILE A 180 21.33 -3.26 1.35
N LEU A 181 20.17 -3.84 1.66
CA LEU A 181 19.29 -3.31 2.71
C LEU A 181 20.03 -3.31 4.06
N GLN A 182 20.78 -4.37 4.37
CA GLN A 182 21.57 -4.46 5.60
C GLN A 182 22.66 -3.39 5.65
N GLU A 183 23.43 -3.20 4.58
CA GLU A 183 24.45 -2.15 4.48
C GLU A 183 23.86 -0.75 4.75
N GLU A 184 22.71 -0.45 4.13
CA GLU A 184 22.04 0.84 4.29
C GLU A 184 21.41 1.01 5.69
N ALA A 185 20.93 -0.08 6.30
CA ALA A 185 20.40 -0.08 7.65
C ALA A 185 21.51 0.18 8.69
N ASP A 186 22.64 -0.53 8.57
CA ASP A 186 23.82 -0.34 9.44
C ASP A 186 24.33 1.10 9.37
N ALA A 187 24.35 1.71 8.17
CA ALA A 187 24.77 3.09 7.98
C ALA A 187 23.85 4.13 8.66
N ARG A 188 22.63 3.73 9.06
CA ARG A 188 21.61 4.57 9.72
C ARG A 188 21.40 4.19 11.19
N ASP A 189 22.20 3.29 11.74
CA ASP A 189 21.96 2.70 13.06
C ASP A 189 20.53 2.10 13.15
N CYS A 190 20.09 1.47 12.06
CA CYS A 190 18.76 0.89 11.91
C CYS A 190 18.86 -0.63 12.03
N GLU A 191 18.06 -1.25 12.90
CA GLU A 191 17.99 -2.70 13.01
C GLU A 191 17.16 -3.26 11.86
N LEU A 192 17.77 -4.03 10.95
CA LEU A 192 17.06 -4.71 9.88
C LEU A 192 16.59 -6.10 10.34
N ILE A 193 15.29 -6.35 10.25
CA ILE A 193 14.65 -7.61 10.64
C ILE A 193 14.06 -8.27 9.39
N TYR A 194 14.48 -9.50 9.12
CA TYR A 194 13.88 -10.34 8.09
C TYR A 194 12.58 -10.98 8.59
N ALA A 195 11.50 -10.79 7.86
CA ALA A 195 10.20 -11.41 8.07
C ALA A 195 10.07 -12.62 7.13
N ASP A 196 10.29 -13.81 7.69
CA ASP A 196 10.31 -15.07 6.93
C ASP A 196 8.88 -15.49 6.50
N PRO A 197 8.58 -15.52 5.19
CA PRO A 197 7.28 -15.93 4.66
C PRO A 197 6.93 -17.38 4.99
N GLU A 198 7.91 -18.25 5.20
CA GLU A 198 7.68 -19.68 5.51
C GLU A 198 7.08 -19.88 6.91
N THR A 199 7.13 -18.85 7.76
CA THR A 199 6.43 -18.84 9.05
C THR A 199 4.92 -18.67 8.92
N VAL A 200 4.41 -18.38 7.71
CA VAL A 200 2.98 -18.27 7.41
C VAL A 200 2.52 -19.51 6.66
N SER A 201 1.62 -20.26 7.29
CA SER A 201 1.02 -21.46 6.72
C SER A 201 -0.06 -21.13 5.68
N ASP A 202 -0.33 -22.07 4.77
CA ASP A 202 -1.43 -21.91 3.81
C ASP A 202 -2.80 -21.92 4.52
N ALA A 203 -2.89 -22.54 5.70
CA ALA A 203 -4.09 -22.49 6.54
C ALA A 203 -4.37 -21.07 7.05
N GLU A 204 -3.32 -20.36 7.50
CA GLU A 204 -3.45 -18.96 7.91
C GLU A 204 -3.81 -18.06 6.71
N LEU A 205 -3.32 -18.36 5.49
CA LEU A 205 -3.73 -17.62 4.30
C LEU A 205 -5.20 -17.82 3.92
N ARG A 206 -5.76 -19.02 4.15
CA ARG A 206 -7.18 -19.30 3.88
C ARG A 206 -8.15 -18.54 4.78
N GLY A 207 -7.69 -17.96 5.89
CA GLY A 207 -8.52 -17.11 6.75
C GLY A 207 -8.89 -15.76 6.12
N PHE A 208 -8.17 -15.31 5.09
CA PHE A 208 -8.48 -14.07 4.39
C PHE A 208 -9.61 -14.27 3.38
N SER A 209 -10.60 -13.37 3.38
CA SER A 209 -11.65 -13.33 2.35
C SER A 209 -11.19 -12.70 1.02
N TRP A 210 -9.93 -12.26 0.96
CA TRP A 210 -9.26 -11.75 -0.21
C TRP A 210 -7.87 -12.36 -0.35
N PHE A 211 -7.33 -12.27 -1.56
CA PHE A 211 -6.02 -12.78 -1.86
C PHE A 211 -4.91 -11.90 -1.26
N THR A 212 -3.95 -12.52 -0.58
CA THR A 212 -2.74 -11.87 -0.06
C THR A 212 -1.54 -12.80 -0.14
N PHE A 213 -0.35 -12.25 0.05
CA PHE A 213 0.93 -12.96 -0.05
C PHE A 213 1.48 -13.27 1.34
N LYS A 214 2.20 -14.40 1.49
CA LYS A 214 2.85 -14.79 2.77
C LYS A 214 3.81 -13.71 3.25
N GLU A 215 4.55 -13.10 2.33
CA GLU A 215 5.47 -11.99 2.58
C GLU A 215 4.75 -10.82 3.27
N ASN A 216 3.57 -10.45 2.78
CA ASN A 216 2.80 -9.35 3.33
C ASN A 216 2.31 -9.66 4.76
N VAL A 217 1.86 -10.90 4.98
CA VAL A 217 1.37 -11.38 6.28
C VAL A 217 2.53 -11.50 7.26
N ALA A 218 3.65 -12.07 6.87
CA ALA A 218 4.85 -12.20 7.70
C ALA A 218 5.38 -10.84 8.16
N ILE A 219 5.42 -9.85 7.27
CA ILE A 219 5.78 -8.47 7.61
C ILE A 219 4.80 -7.91 8.66
N ALA A 220 3.49 -8.05 8.44
CA ALA A 220 2.48 -7.51 9.36
C ALA A 220 2.54 -8.19 10.74
N LEU A 221 2.75 -9.51 10.77
CA LEU A 221 2.94 -10.27 12.02
C LEU A 221 4.19 -9.82 12.76
N LYS A 222 5.30 -9.59 12.05
CA LYS A 222 6.54 -9.10 12.67
C LYS A 222 6.37 -7.69 13.23
N VAL A 223 5.67 -6.80 12.53
CA VAL A 223 5.34 -5.46 13.04
C VAL A 223 4.44 -5.54 14.29
N ALA A 224 3.46 -6.45 14.29
CA ALA A 224 2.57 -6.67 15.43
C ALA A 224 3.34 -7.19 16.66
N GLU A 225 4.24 -8.15 16.46
CA GLU A 225 5.15 -8.68 17.49
C GLU A 225 6.02 -7.57 18.12
N LEU A 226 6.62 -6.71 17.30
CA LEU A 226 7.42 -5.57 17.77
C LEU A 226 6.62 -4.58 18.64
N LEU A 227 5.30 -4.52 18.46
CA LEU A 227 4.39 -3.67 19.21
C LEU A 227 3.65 -4.42 20.32
N GLY A 228 4.05 -5.66 20.61
CA GLY A 228 3.54 -6.46 21.72
C GLY A 228 2.18 -7.11 21.49
N VAL A 229 1.76 -7.26 20.24
CA VAL A 229 0.51 -7.95 19.88
C VAL A 229 0.79 -9.43 19.65
N GLU A 230 -0.06 -10.27 20.23
CA GLU A 230 0.05 -11.73 20.13
C GLU A 230 -0.38 -12.21 18.73
N ARG A 231 0.26 -13.27 18.22
CA ARG A 231 0.12 -13.73 16.83
C ARG A 231 -1.33 -14.04 16.45
N GLU A 232 -2.06 -14.81 17.26
CA GLU A 232 -3.45 -15.19 16.95
C GLU A 232 -4.35 -13.95 16.93
N THR A 233 -4.19 -13.03 17.89
CA THR A 233 -4.94 -11.76 17.89
C THR A 233 -4.59 -10.87 16.69
N ALA A 234 -3.31 -10.86 16.28
CA ALA A 234 -2.86 -10.16 15.09
C ALA A 234 -3.47 -10.75 13.81
N LEU A 235 -3.47 -12.08 13.66
CA LEU A 235 -4.08 -12.76 12.52
C LEU A 235 -5.58 -12.51 12.44
N GLN A 236 -6.29 -12.63 13.57
CA GLN A 236 -7.72 -12.33 13.61
C GLN A 236 -8.00 -10.88 13.19
N GLY A 237 -7.24 -9.91 13.72
CA GLY A 237 -7.35 -8.51 13.31
C GLY A 237 -7.02 -8.26 11.83
N MET A 238 -6.13 -9.06 11.23
CA MET A 238 -5.85 -9.03 9.80
C MET A 238 -6.99 -9.60 8.97
N TYR A 239 -7.64 -10.68 9.39
CA TYR A 239 -8.81 -11.26 8.70
C TYR A 239 -10.01 -10.31 8.71
N ASP A 240 -10.20 -9.59 9.80
CA ASP A 240 -11.29 -8.61 9.96
C ASP A 240 -10.99 -7.26 9.29
N ALA A 241 -9.76 -7.06 8.77
CA ALA A 241 -9.37 -5.80 8.14
C ALA A 241 -10.02 -5.61 6.76
N PRO A 242 -10.51 -4.41 6.40
CA PRO A 242 -10.99 -4.18 5.05
C PRO A 242 -9.85 -4.33 4.02
N PRO A 243 -10.05 -5.09 2.92
CA PRO A 243 -9.05 -5.24 1.87
C PRO A 243 -8.78 -3.91 1.15
N ASP A 244 -7.66 -3.84 0.43
CA ASP A 244 -7.41 -2.69 -0.43
C ASP A 244 -8.40 -2.67 -1.61
N PRO A 245 -8.97 -1.50 -1.98
CA PRO A 245 -9.92 -1.43 -3.08
C PRO A 245 -9.31 -2.01 -4.37
N GLY A 246 -9.94 -3.05 -4.92
CA GLY A 246 -9.50 -3.71 -6.15
C GLY A 246 -8.48 -4.85 -5.95
N VAL A 247 -8.20 -5.27 -4.71
CA VAL A 247 -7.50 -6.54 -4.45
C VAL A 247 -8.33 -7.70 -5.00
N LEU A 248 -7.66 -8.69 -5.58
CA LEU A 248 -8.27 -9.93 -6.03
C LEU A 248 -8.96 -10.62 -4.84
N SER A 249 -10.28 -10.61 -4.80
CA SER A 249 -11.09 -11.35 -3.83
C SER A 249 -11.84 -12.47 -4.51
N VAL A 250 -12.17 -13.52 -3.74
CA VAL A 250 -13.13 -14.53 -4.17
C VAL A 250 -14.42 -14.28 -3.39
N GLU A 251 -15.44 -13.82 -4.10
CA GLU A 251 -16.77 -13.62 -3.52
C GLU A 251 -17.58 -14.89 -3.69
N ARG A 252 -18.42 -15.19 -2.69
CA ARG A 252 -19.25 -16.39 -2.67
C ARG A 252 -20.71 -15.99 -2.73
N TYR A 253 -21.43 -16.51 -3.72
CA TYR A 253 -22.83 -16.18 -3.93
C TYR A 253 -23.69 -17.43 -4.05
N VAL A 254 -24.97 -17.25 -3.74
CA VAL A 254 -26.03 -18.18 -4.12
C VAL A 254 -26.79 -17.58 -5.30
N THR A 255 -26.83 -18.28 -6.43
CA THR A 255 -27.58 -17.81 -7.61
C THR A 255 -29.09 -17.87 -7.35
N PRO A 256 -29.93 -17.19 -8.15
CA PRO A 256 -31.40 -17.28 -8.01
C PRO A 256 -31.95 -18.71 -8.09
N ASP A 257 -31.24 -19.61 -8.77
CA ASP A 257 -31.58 -21.03 -8.90
C ASP A 257 -31.02 -21.90 -7.76
N GLY A 258 -30.40 -21.29 -6.73
CA GLY A 258 -29.84 -21.99 -5.57
C GLY A 258 -28.46 -22.63 -5.80
N LYS A 259 -27.74 -22.27 -6.87
CA LYS A 259 -26.39 -22.79 -7.15
C LYS A 259 -25.36 -22.02 -6.34
N LYS A 260 -24.30 -22.68 -5.88
CA LYS A 260 -23.15 -22.05 -5.23
C LYS A 260 -22.15 -21.56 -6.28
N LEU A 261 -21.70 -20.32 -6.13
CA LEU A 261 -20.78 -19.67 -7.06
C LEU A 261 -19.62 -19.04 -6.29
N ARG A 262 -18.40 -19.46 -6.61
CA ARG A 262 -17.17 -18.75 -6.21
C ARG A 262 -16.71 -17.87 -7.35
N PHE A 263 -16.72 -16.56 -7.17
CA PHE A 263 -16.38 -15.59 -8.20
C PHE A 263 -15.06 -14.90 -7.88
N ALA A 264 -14.09 -14.98 -8.79
CA ALA A 264 -12.83 -14.26 -8.66
C ALA A 264 -12.70 -13.15 -9.71
N ASN A 265 -12.50 -11.92 -9.25
CA ASN A 265 -12.30 -10.77 -10.13
C ASN A 265 -10.81 -10.57 -10.46
N VAL A 266 -10.36 -11.10 -11.60
CA VAL A 266 -8.96 -11.00 -12.07
C VAL A 266 -8.81 -9.93 -13.16
N PHE A 267 -9.75 -8.99 -13.30
CA PHE A 267 -9.63 -7.92 -14.30
C PHE A 267 -8.42 -7.00 -14.09
N ALA A 268 -7.86 -6.97 -12.88
CA ALA A 268 -6.65 -6.21 -12.55
C ALA A 268 -5.38 -6.77 -13.22
N ALA A 269 -5.37 -8.06 -13.62
CA ALA A 269 -4.25 -8.64 -14.35
C ALA A 269 -4.24 -8.11 -15.79
N ASN A 270 -3.14 -7.45 -16.18
CA ASN A 270 -3.07 -6.78 -17.47
C ASN A 270 -2.55 -7.68 -18.61
N ASP A 271 -1.89 -8.78 -18.28
CA ASP A 271 -1.18 -9.68 -19.18
C ASP A 271 -1.47 -11.17 -18.89
N PRO A 272 -1.30 -12.05 -19.91
CA PRO A 272 -1.47 -13.51 -19.79
C PRO A 272 -0.79 -14.17 -18.60
N GLU A 273 0.48 -13.84 -18.35
CA GLU A 273 1.32 -14.49 -17.34
C GLU A 273 0.80 -14.18 -15.94
N SER A 274 0.52 -12.90 -15.66
CA SER A 274 -0.07 -12.46 -14.40
C SER A 274 -1.47 -13.05 -14.19
N THR A 275 -2.27 -13.19 -15.24
CA THR A 275 -3.58 -13.86 -15.15
C THR A 275 -3.43 -15.32 -14.76
N LEU A 276 -2.56 -16.08 -15.43
CA LEU A 276 -2.32 -17.49 -15.13
C LEU A 276 -1.77 -17.69 -13.73
N MET A 277 -0.80 -16.86 -13.31
CA MET A 277 -0.25 -16.88 -11.97
C MET A 277 -1.35 -16.70 -10.92
N ASN A 278 -2.20 -15.68 -11.08
CA ASN A 278 -3.31 -15.41 -10.15
C ASN A 278 -4.29 -16.59 -10.09
N VAL A 279 -4.70 -17.15 -11.23
CA VAL A 279 -5.69 -18.24 -11.24
C VAL A 279 -5.14 -19.54 -10.68
N ASN A 280 -3.92 -19.93 -11.05
CA ASN A 280 -3.28 -21.13 -10.51
C ASN A 280 -3.13 -21.02 -9.00
N GLN A 281 -2.73 -19.85 -8.51
CA GLN A 281 -2.59 -19.62 -7.09
C GLN A 281 -3.94 -19.68 -6.33
N LEU A 282 -5.02 -19.14 -6.92
CA LEU A 282 -6.37 -19.29 -6.35
C LEU A 282 -6.81 -20.75 -6.29
N LEU A 283 -6.45 -21.57 -7.27
CA LEU A 283 -6.72 -23.02 -7.28
C LEU A 283 -5.90 -23.75 -6.21
N ASP A 284 -4.61 -23.44 -6.10
CA ASP A 284 -3.70 -24.08 -5.13
C ASP A 284 -4.11 -23.79 -3.68
N LEU A 285 -4.61 -22.58 -3.41
CA LEU A 285 -5.16 -22.20 -2.10
C LEU A 285 -6.54 -22.82 -1.81
N GLY A 286 -7.19 -23.41 -2.81
CA GLY A 286 -8.57 -23.89 -2.72
C GLY A 286 -9.62 -22.77 -2.64
N ALA A 287 -9.22 -21.52 -2.87
CA ALA A 287 -10.12 -20.36 -2.87
C ALA A 287 -11.13 -20.44 -4.03
N VAL A 288 -10.70 -20.99 -5.16
CA VAL A 288 -11.56 -21.46 -6.25
C VAL A 288 -11.28 -22.93 -6.51
N HIS A 289 -12.24 -23.65 -7.06
CA HIS A 289 -12.12 -25.07 -7.37
C HIS A 289 -12.72 -25.40 -8.72
N ARG A 290 -12.40 -26.60 -9.20
CA ARG A 290 -13.07 -27.17 -10.38
C ARG A 290 -14.44 -27.72 -9.95
N PRO A 291 -15.52 -27.60 -10.76
CA PRO A 291 -15.58 -27.04 -12.12
C PRO A 291 -15.27 -25.54 -12.21
N LEU A 292 -14.32 -25.17 -13.08
CA LEU A 292 -13.85 -23.80 -13.27
C LEU A 292 -14.40 -23.24 -14.57
N ASN A 293 -14.99 -22.05 -14.54
CA ASN A 293 -15.50 -21.34 -15.71
C ASN A 293 -14.78 -20.00 -15.83
N VAL A 294 -14.65 -19.49 -17.05
CA VAL A 294 -13.95 -18.21 -17.32
C VAL A 294 -14.89 -17.26 -18.04
N VAL A 295 -14.86 -15.99 -17.67
CA VAL A 295 -15.49 -14.88 -18.41
C VAL A 295 -14.40 -13.97 -18.95
N ILE A 296 -14.35 -13.79 -20.26
CA ILE A 296 -13.44 -12.85 -20.93
C ILE A 296 -14.23 -11.60 -21.31
N ASN A 297 -13.90 -10.44 -20.73
CA ASN A 297 -14.49 -9.18 -21.17
C ASN A 297 -13.62 -8.47 -22.22
N CYS A 298 -14.20 -8.28 -23.40
CA CYS A 298 -13.55 -7.69 -24.58
C CYS A 298 -13.86 -6.20 -24.74
N ARG A 299 -12.89 -5.45 -25.26
CA ARG A 299 -13.03 -4.01 -25.58
C ARG A 299 -12.59 -3.67 -27.01
N PRO A 300 -13.24 -2.73 -27.73
CA PRO A 300 -12.96 -2.50 -29.15
C PRO A 300 -11.62 -1.83 -29.43
N ASP A 301 -11.07 -1.08 -28.48
CA ASP A 301 -9.76 -0.43 -28.62
C ASP A 301 -8.58 -1.35 -28.24
N ARG A 302 -8.84 -2.59 -27.80
CA ARG A 302 -7.82 -3.54 -27.32
C ARG A 302 -7.94 -4.95 -27.91
N VAL A 303 -8.20 -5.03 -29.21
CA VAL A 303 -8.41 -6.30 -29.95
C VAL A 303 -7.30 -7.33 -29.72
N GLU A 304 -6.03 -6.91 -29.78
CA GLU A 304 -4.88 -7.80 -29.55
C GLU A 304 -4.89 -8.39 -28.14
N ARG A 305 -5.15 -7.55 -27.12
CA ARG A 305 -5.22 -7.99 -25.72
C ARG A 305 -6.42 -8.91 -25.47
N ASN A 306 -7.55 -8.69 -26.15
CA ASN A 306 -8.68 -9.63 -26.09
C ASN A 306 -8.24 -11.01 -26.61
N GLY A 307 -7.47 -11.05 -27.70
CA GLY A 307 -6.89 -12.27 -28.26
C GLY A 307 -5.97 -13.00 -27.29
N GLN A 308 -5.05 -12.26 -26.65
CA GLN A 308 -4.14 -12.81 -25.63
C GLN A 308 -4.87 -13.53 -24.48
N MET A 309 -6.03 -13.01 -24.05
CA MET A 309 -6.86 -13.67 -23.03
C MET A 309 -7.50 -14.97 -23.55
N GLY A 310 -7.79 -15.05 -24.86
CA GLY A 310 -8.25 -16.27 -25.50
C GLY A 310 -7.15 -17.34 -25.63
N GLU A 311 -5.90 -16.93 -25.84
CA GLU A 311 -4.76 -17.83 -26.02
C GLU A 311 -4.45 -18.65 -24.77
N ILE A 312 -4.66 -18.10 -23.57
CA ILE A 312 -4.38 -18.77 -22.28
C ILE A 312 -5.46 -19.76 -21.81
N ILE A 313 -6.54 -19.93 -22.56
CA ILE A 313 -7.64 -20.82 -22.17
C ILE A 313 -7.24 -22.28 -21.95
N PRO A 314 -6.33 -22.89 -22.75
CA PRO A 314 -5.85 -24.24 -22.47
C PRO A 314 -5.13 -24.38 -21.14
N ASP A 315 -4.40 -23.35 -20.72
CA ASP A 315 -3.65 -23.36 -19.46
C ASP A 315 -4.59 -23.26 -18.25
N LEU A 316 -5.67 -22.48 -18.37
CA LEU A 316 -6.72 -22.37 -17.35
C LEU A 316 -7.59 -23.64 -17.24
N GLN A 317 -7.74 -24.36 -18.35
CA GLN A 317 -8.57 -25.57 -18.49
C GLN A 317 -10.03 -25.40 -18.00
N PRO A 318 -10.83 -24.44 -18.52
CA PRO A 318 -12.18 -24.19 -18.04
C PRO A 318 -13.24 -25.14 -18.65
N ASP A 319 -14.31 -25.39 -17.91
CA ASP A 319 -15.49 -26.14 -18.38
C ASP A 319 -16.28 -25.32 -19.41
N LYS A 320 -16.43 -24.01 -19.16
CA LYS A 320 -17.03 -23.05 -20.09
C LYS A 320 -16.24 -21.76 -20.15
N VAL A 321 -16.27 -21.14 -21.33
CA VAL A 321 -15.68 -19.81 -21.58
C VAL A 321 -16.78 -18.87 -22.04
N PHE A 322 -17.23 -17.98 -21.18
CA PHE A 322 -18.15 -16.91 -21.56
C PHE A 322 -17.34 -15.75 -22.12
N VAL A 323 -17.76 -15.18 -23.24
CA VAL A 323 -17.10 -13.99 -23.79
C VAL A 323 -18.10 -12.85 -23.84
N ILE A 324 -17.82 -11.80 -23.09
CA ILE A 324 -18.65 -10.59 -22.98
C ILE A 324 -17.92 -9.40 -23.61
N GLY A 325 -18.63 -8.29 -23.77
CA GLY A 325 -18.13 -7.06 -24.38
C GLY A 325 -18.08 -7.12 -25.90
N HIS A 326 -17.33 -6.21 -26.51
CA HIS A 326 -17.26 -6.09 -27.97
C HIS A 326 -15.84 -5.72 -28.41
N PRO A 327 -15.31 -6.28 -29.52
CA PRO A 327 -15.86 -7.40 -30.29
C PRO A 327 -15.48 -8.75 -29.66
N ALA A 328 -16.46 -9.55 -29.21
CA ALA A 328 -16.21 -10.86 -28.58
C ALA A 328 -15.40 -11.82 -29.46
N LYS A 329 -15.60 -11.77 -30.79
CA LYS A 329 -14.81 -12.55 -31.75
C LYS A 329 -13.31 -12.38 -31.60
N SER A 330 -12.83 -11.22 -31.16
CA SER A 330 -11.39 -10.99 -30.98
C SER A 330 -10.74 -11.91 -29.95
N ALA A 331 -11.46 -12.29 -28.89
CA ALA A 331 -11.01 -13.32 -27.96
C ALA A 331 -11.34 -14.73 -28.49
N ILE A 332 -12.58 -14.95 -28.96
CA ILE A 332 -13.04 -16.26 -29.42
C ILE A 332 -12.16 -16.81 -30.54
N ASP A 333 -11.73 -15.98 -31.49
CA ASP A 333 -10.89 -16.35 -32.63
C ASP A 333 -9.43 -16.66 -32.25
N ALA A 334 -9.01 -16.30 -31.03
CA ALA A 334 -7.71 -16.66 -30.48
C ALA A 334 -7.73 -17.93 -29.60
N ILE A 335 -8.90 -18.35 -29.11
CA ILE A 335 -9.04 -19.61 -28.34
C ILE A 335 -8.60 -20.81 -29.20
N PRO A 336 -7.73 -21.72 -28.72
CA PRO A 336 -7.36 -22.89 -29.51
C PRO A 336 -8.55 -23.77 -29.89
N ALA A 337 -8.49 -24.39 -31.08
CA ALA A 337 -9.65 -25.05 -31.71
C ALA A 337 -10.31 -26.14 -30.84
N GLU A 338 -9.52 -26.84 -30.03
CA GLU A 338 -9.99 -27.88 -29.10
C GLU A 338 -10.84 -27.33 -27.94
N TRP A 339 -10.65 -26.05 -27.56
CA TRP A 339 -11.38 -25.37 -26.48
C TRP A 339 -12.52 -24.50 -27.00
N ARG A 340 -12.49 -24.11 -28.28
CA ARG A 340 -13.45 -23.15 -28.86
C ARG A 340 -14.90 -23.61 -28.78
N SER A 341 -15.18 -24.92 -28.76
CA SER A 341 -16.54 -25.46 -28.57
C SER A 341 -17.14 -25.18 -27.18
N ARG A 342 -16.30 -24.83 -26.20
CA ARG A 342 -16.70 -24.43 -24.84
C ARG A 342 -17.01 -22.93 -24.74
N ALA A 343 -16.74 -22.17 -25.80
CA ALA A 343 -16.97 -20.73 -25.83
C ALA A 343 -18.45 -20.41 -26.06
N VAL A 344 -19.00 -19.55 -25.23
CA VAL A 344 -20.35 -18.99 -25.33
C VAL A 344 -20.21 -17.50 -25.61
N ASP A 345 -20.64 -17.08 -26.81
CA ASP A 345 -20.62 -15.67 -27.21
C ASP A 345 -21.79 -14.93 -26.54
N LEU A 346 -21.47 -14.18 -25.50
CA LEU A 346 -22.36 -13.28 -24.79
C LEU A 346 -22.10 -11.81 -25.16
N GLY A 347 -21.27 -11.56 -26.18
CA GLY A 347 -20.83 -10.23 -26.55
C GLY A 347 -21.86 -9.38 -27.29
N GLY A 348 -21.48 -8.11 -27.52
CA GLY A 348 -22.24 -7.12 -28.25
C GLY A 348 -22.34 -5.78 -27.53
N ASP A 349 -22.31 -4.67 -28.28
CA ASP A 349 -22.29 -3.31 -27.71
C ASP A 349 -23.54 -2.92 -26.91
N ARG A 350 -24.65 -3.67 -27.03
CA ARG A 350 -25.97 -3.32 -26.48
C ARG A 350 -26.78 -4.52 -26.00
N ARG A 351 -26.13 -5.62 -25.63
CA ARG A 351 -26.85 -6.75 -25.04
C ARG A 351 -27.39 -6.35 -23.67
N ASP A 352 -28.61 -6.75 -23.36
CA ASP A 352 -29.26 -6.43 -22.10
C ASP A 352 -28.50 -7.10 -20.94
N PRO A 353 -28.08 -6.36 -19.89
CA PRO A 353 -27.34 -6.92 -18.78
C PRO A 353 -28.04 -8.10 -18.09
N GLU A 354 -29.36 -7.98 -17.90
CA GLU A 354 -30.15 -9.05 -17.27
C GLU A 354 -30.19 -10.32 -18.12
N GLU A 355 -30.21 -10.18 -19.46
CA GLU A 355 -30.27 -11.29 -20.39
C GLU A 355 -28.96 -12.08 -20.38
N PHE A 356 -27.81 -11.39 -20.50
CA PHE A 356 -26.52 -12.10 -20.49
C PHE A 356 -26.21 -12.69 -19.11
N MET A 357 -26.58 -12.01 -18.02
CA MET A 357 -26.41 -12.56 -16.67
C MET A 357 -27.21 -13.85 -16.48
N ARG A 358 -28.45 -13.89 -16.98
CA ARG A 358 -29.28 -15.09 -16.94
C ARG A 358 -28.66 -16.24 -17.74
N GLU A 359 -28.14 -15.98 -18.94
CA GLU A 359 -27.46 -16.99 -19.75
C GLU A 359 -26.17 -17.50 -19.09
N LEU A 360 -25.37 -16.58 -18.52
CA LEU A 360 -24.13 -16.89 -17.81
C LEU A 360 -24.41 -17.79 -16.60
N LEU A 361 -25.30 -17.36 -15.69
CA LEU A 361 -25.64 -18.12 -14.47
C LEU A 361 -26.38 -19.43 -14.79
N GLY A 362 -27.23 -19.42 -15.83
CA GLY A 362 -27.89 -20.62 -16.33
C GLY A 362 -26.89 -21.67 -16.84
N GLY A 363 -25.77 -21.20 -17.40
CA GLY A 363 -24.66 -22.04 -17.87
C GLY A 363 -23.82 -22.69 -16.76
N LEU A 364 -23.90 -22.22 -15.52
CA LEU A 364 -23.08 -22.73 -14.41
C LEU A 364 -23.64 -24.02 -13.80
N GLY A 365 -22.76 -24.83 -13.22
CA GLY A 365 -23.11 -26.04 -12.45
C GLY A 365 -23.66 -25.72 -11.05
N PRO A 366 -24.10 -26.73 -10.28
CA PRO A 366 -24.67 -26.54 -8.94
C PRO A 366 -23.67 -25.97 -7.92
N ASP A 367 -22.38 -26.27 -8.09
CA ASP A 367 -21.27 -25.69 -7.34
C ASP A 367 -20.11 -25.48 -8.32
N SER A 368 -19.71 -24.23 -8.53
CA SER A 368 -18.71 -23.89 -9.56
C SER A 368 -17.97 -22.60 -9.27
N SER A 369 -16.78 -22.49 -9.85
CA SER A 369 -15.99 -21.26 -9.82
C SER A 369 -16.10 -20.50 -11.14
N LEU A 370 -16.07 -19.17 -11.08
CA LEU A 370 -16.11 -18.26 -12.21
C LEU A 370 -15.00 -17.22 -12.09
N ILE A 371 -14.11 -17.17 -13.07
CA ILE A 371 -12.99 -16.23 -13.10
C ILE A 371 -13.24 -15.16 -14.16
N ALA A 372 -13.24 -13.89 -13.78
CA ALA A 372 -13.35 -12.78 -14.72
C ALA A 372 -11.96 -12.26 -15.13
N ILE A 373 -11.66 -12.28 -16.42
CA ILE A 373 -10.37 -11.84 -17.01
C ILE A 373 -10.59 -10.85 -18.15
N GLY A 374 -9.54 -10.09 -18.50
CA GLY A 374 -9.57 -9.14 -19.62
C GLY A 374 -9.76 -7.69 -19.17
N ASN A 375 -10.71 -6.98 -19.75
CA ASN A 375 -10.96 -5.56 -19.43
C ASN A 375 -11.99 -5.41 -18.31
N ILE A 376 -11.82 -4.48 -17.38
CA ILE A 376 -12.87 -4.20 -16.39
C ILE A 376 -14.02 -3.36 -16.96
N HIS A 377 -13.74 -2.45 -17.89
CA HIS A 377 -14.72 -1.44 -18.31
C HIS A 377 -15.86 -1.99 -19.18
N GLY A 378 -16.99 -1.29 -19.15
CA GLY A 378 -18.16 -1.62 -19.97
C GLY A 378 -18.94 -2.78 -19.38
N GLN A 379 -19.03 -3.91 -20.10
CA GLN A 379 -19.79 -5.06 -19.61
C GLN A 379 -19.15 -5.74 -18.39
N GLY A 380 -17.85 -5.56 -18.15
CA GLY A 380 -17.19 -6.04 -16.93
C GLY A 380 -17.68 -5.32 -15.68
N GLU A 381 -17.89 -4.01 -15.72
CA GLU A 381 -18.46 -3.23 -14.62
C GLU A 381 -19.91 -3.66 -14.34
N LEU A 382 -20.70 -3.87 -15.40
CA LEU A 382 -22.09 -4.34 -15.27
C LEU A 382 -22.16 -5.77 -14.70
N LEU A 383 -21.24 -6.66 -15.09
CA LEU A 383 -21.11 -8.00 -14.51
C LEU A 383 -20.87 -7.93 -13.00
N LEU A 384 -19.93 -7.08 -12.56
CA LEU A 384 -19.62 -6.91 -11.14
C LEU A 384 -20.81 -6.34 -10.37
N GLU A 385 -21.51 -5.36 -10.93
CA GLU A 385 -22.71 -4.76 -10.33
C GLU A 385 -23.80 -5.83 -10.11
N HIS A 386 -24.13 -6.62 -11.13
CA HIS A 386 -25.18 -7.65 -11.01
C HIS A 386 -24.77 -8.81 -10.09
N LEU A 387 -23.49 -9.20 -10.06
CA LEU A 387 -23.02 -10.22 -9.13
C LEU A 387 -23.12 -9.74 -7.68
N SER A 388 -22.84 -8.46 -7.41
CA SER A 388 -22.94 -7.88 -6.06
C SER A 388 -24.38 -7.83 -5.51
N GLU A 389 -25.39 -7.94 -6.37
CA GLU A 389 -26.80 -8.02 -5.96
C GLU A 389 -27.22 -9.45 -5.55
N LEU A 390 -26.40 -10.46 -5.83
CA LEU A 390 -26.69 -11.83 -5.42
C LEU A 390 -26.51 -12.01 -3.91
N PRO A 391 -27.35 -12.86 -3.28
CA PRO A 391 -27.18 -13.17 -1.86
C PRO A 391 -25.83 -13.86 -1.61
N PRO A 392 -25.09 -13.46 -0.56
CA PRO A 392 -23.83 -14.11 -0.22
C PRO A 392 -24.06 -15.54 0.26
N ASP A 393 -23.13 -16.44 -0.07
CA ASP A 393 -23.10 -17.82 0.46
C ASP A 393 -22.26 -17.88 1.74
N GLU A 394 -22.94 -17.95 2.88
CA GLU A 394 -22.32 -18.03 4.22
C GLU A 394 -22.04 -19.48 4.67
N THR A 395 -22.20 -20.49 3.79
CA THR A 395 -21.95 -21.88 4.19
C THR A 395 -20.45 -22.12 4.45
N PRO A 396 -20.03 -22.71 5.59
CA PRO A 396 -18.62 -23.02 5.82
C PRO A 396 -18.07 -23.97 4.75
N ASP A 397 -16.81 -23.81 4.39
CA ASP A 397 -16.13 -24.77 3.51
C ASP A 397 -16.02 -26.11 4.26
N GLU A 398 -16.58 -27.18 3.70
CA GLU A 398 -16.40 -28.52 4.25
C GLU A 398 -14.90 -28.86 4.18
N GLN A 399 -14.32 -29.15 5.35
CA GLN A 399 -12.92 -29.52 5.51
C GLN A 399 -12.60 -30.72 4.60
N SER A 400 -11.76 -30.54 3.59
CA SER A 400 -11.19 -31.64 2.81
C SER A 400 -10.09 -32.34 3.61
N GLY A 401 -10.52 -33.16 4.57
CA GLY A 401 -9.66 -34.06 5.31
C GLY A 401 -10.47 -35.20 5.88
N GLU A 402 -10.43 -36.37 5.22
CA GLU A 402 -10.15 -37.66 5.86
C GLU A 402 -10.16 -38.78 4.82
N THR A 403 -8.95 -39.20 4.43
CA THR A 403 -8.67 -40.53 3.90
C THR A 403 -8.85 -41.57 5.01
N GLY A 404 -9.72 -42.57 4.77
CA GLY A 404 -9.71 -43.93 5.34
C GLY A 404 -9.70 -44.10 6.86
N ASP A 405 -10.72 -44.71 7.46
CA ASP A 405 -10.83 -46.17 7.60
C ASP A 405 -12.06 -46.58 8.44
N GLU A 406 -12.61 -47.72 8.03
CA GLU A 406 -13.27 -48.79 8.80
C GLU A 406 -14.37 -48.49 9.85
N GLN A 407 -15.57 -49.02 9.56
CA GLN A 407 -16.56 -49.44 10.57
C GLN A 407 -15.94 -50.39 11.60
N PRO A 408 -16.41 -50.37 12.86
CA PRO A 408 -17.23 -51.50 13.29
C PRO A 408 -18.31 -51.20 14.35
N GLY A 409 -19.43 -51.95 14.27
CA GLY A 409 -19.99 -52.66 15.43
C GLY A 409 -21.25 -52.09 16.12
N GLU A 410 -22.33 -52.87 16.07
CA GLU A 410 -23.57 -52.71 16.85
C GLU A 410 -23.41 -53.00 18.37
N ALA A 411 -23.93 -52.08 19.22
CA ALA A 411 -24.72 -52.19 20.48
C ALA A 411 -24.28 -53.16 21.64
N PRO A 412 -24.85 -53.15 22.89
CA PRO A 412 -25.97 -52.36 23.46
C PRO A 412 -25.88 -51.94 24.98
N GLN A 413 -26.93 -51.23 25.44
CA GLN A 413 -27.62 -51.28 26.76
C GLN A 413 -27.16 -50.49 28.02
N GLU A 414 -28.08 -49.60 28.41
CA GLU A 414 -28.60 -49.23 29.76
C GLU A 414 -27.85 -49.68 31.02
N TRP A 415 -27.66 -48.74 31.96
CA TRP A 415 -27.82 -48.98 33.40
C TRP A 415 -28.34 -47.70 34.09
N THR A 416 -29.48 -47.81 34.75
CA THR A 416 -30.15 -46.80 35.59
C THR A 416 -29.79 -46.97 37.06
N ARG A 417 -29.69 -45.87 37.81
CA ARG A 417 -30.13 -45.66 39.23
C ARG A 417 -29.53 -44.36 39.77
N GLU A 418 -30.32 -43.32 40.03
CA GLU A 418 -31.18 -43.04 41.21
C GLU A 418 -30.54 -41.92 42.06
N THR A 419 -31.24 -40.78 42.11
CA THR A 419 -31.00 -39.60 42.95
C THR A 419 -31.33 -39.88 44.43
N PRO A 420 -30.84 -39.05 45.36
CA PRO A 420 -31.85 -38.33 46.14
C PRO A 420 -31.47 -36.89 46.58
N ASP A 421 -32.53 -36.07 46.56
CA ASP A 421 -32.94 -35.05 47.53
C ASP A 421 -32.49 -33.58 47.43
N GLU A 422 -33.48 -32.74 47.68
CA GLU A 422 -33.68 -31.33 47.35
C GLU A 422 -33.03 -30.36 48.32
N ARG A 423 -32.57 -29.20 47.79
CA ARG A 423 -32.78 -27.88 48.42
C ARG A 423 -33.02 -26.82 47.34
N PRO A 424 -33.98 -25.90 47.51
CA PRO A 424 -34.29 -24.87 46.52
C PRO A 424 -33.39 -23.63 46.69
N ASP A 425 -32.79 -23.17 45.59
CA ASP A 425 -32.09 -21.89 45.52
C ASP A 425 -33.05 -20.72 45.18
N PRO A 426 -32.75 -19.49 45.67
CA PRO A 426 -33.66 -18.34 45.65
C PRO A 426 -33.81 -17.68 44.27
N PRO A 427 -34.87 -16.88 44.04
CA PRO A 427 -35.17 -16.33 42.72
C PRO A 427 -34.16 -15.26 42.27
N ALA A 428 -33.74 -15.39 41.01
CA ALA A 428 -32.92 -14.41 40.30
C ALA A 428 -33.66 -13.08 40.08
N PRO A 429 -32.96 -11.94 40.06
CA PRO A 429 -33.57 -10.62 39.88
C PRO A 429 -34.08 -10.43 38.45
N GLN A 430 -35.28 -9.83 38.36
CA GLN A 430 -36.00 -9.50 37.13
C GLN A 430 -35.26 -8.43 36.34
N HIS A 431 -34.78 -8.76 35.14
CA HIS A 431 -34.46 -7.76 34.13
C HIS A 431 -35.75 -7.29 33.46
N VAL A 432 -36.02 -6.00 33.61
CA VAL A 432 -37.13 -5.28 32.97
C VAL A 432 -36.88 -5.24 31.47
N ARG A 433 -37.81 -5.83 30.71
CA ARG A 433 -37.98 -5.60 29.26
C ARG A 433 -38.44 -4.15 29.06
N HIS A 434 -37.63 -3.35 28.38
CA HIS A 434 -38.08 -2.16 27.69
C HIS A 434 -38.07 -2.43 26.19
N ASP A 435 -39.10 -3.13 25.72
CA ASP A 435 -39.58 -2.95 24.35
C ASP A 435 -40.43 -1.67 24.36
N GLU A 436 -39.98 -0.66 23.62
CA GLU A 436 -40.73 0.44 22.99
C GLU A 436 -39.83 1.68 22.84
N THR A 437 -38.97 1.65 21.82
CA THR A 437 -38.52 2.87 21.16
C THR A 437 -38.80 2.75 19.67
N LEU A 438 -39.65 3.67 19.20
CA LEU A 438 -40.11 3.87 17.83
C LEU A 438 -39.00 3.68 16.78
N PRO A 439 -39.29 3.10 15.60
CA PRO A 439 -38.31 3.01 14.53
C PRO A 439 -37.98 4.42 14.03
N LEU A 440 -36.84 4.95 14.43
CA LEU A 440 -36.23 6.09 13.75
C LEU A 440 -35.89 5.62 12.34
N GLN A 441 -36.58 6.19 11.34
CA GLN A 441 -36.22 6.05 9.93
C GLN A 441 -34.70 6.29 9.80
N GLN A 442 -33.97 5.26 9.35
CA GLN A 442 -32.59 5.42 8.90
C GLN A 442 -32.58 6.48 7.80
N TYR A 443 -32.18 7.69 8.15
CA TYR A 443 -31.89 8.73 7.18
C TYR A 443 -30.61 8.31 6.45
N ARG A 444 -30.77 7.67 5.29
CA ARG A 444 -29.70 7.51 4.29
C ARG A 444 -29.68 8.79 3.47
N PRO A 445 -28.67 9.67 3.59
CA PRO A 445 -28.54 10.77 2.66
C PRO A 445 -28.18 10.18 1.28
N HIS A 446 -29.15 10.17 0.37
CA HIS A 446 -28.87 9.99 -1.04
C HIS A 446 -28.23 11.29 -1.55
N LEU A 447 -26.91 11.34 -1.54
CA LEU A 447 -26.16 12.40 -2.22
C LEU A 447 -26.05 12.01 -3.69
N ASP A 448 -26.85 12.68 -4.52
CA ASP A 448 -26.68 12.67 -5.97
C ASP A 448 -25.34 13.36 -6.32
N PRO A 449 -24.36 12.63 -6.90
CA PRO A 449 -23.03 13.17 -7.20
C PRO A 449 -23.04 14.24 -8.31
N PHE A 450 -24.18 14.47 -8.98
CA PHE A 450 -24.35 15.51 -9.98
C PHE A 450 -25.28 16.64 -9.51
N ALA A 451 -25.69 16.64 -8.24
CA ALA A 451 -26.49 17.72 -7.69
C ALA A 451 -25.71 19.05 -7.73
N PRO A 452 -26.27 20.12 -8.33
CA PRO A 452 -25.66 21.43 -8.29
C PRO A 452 -25.53 21.92 -6.84
N TYR A 453 -24.47 22.69 -6.56
CA TYR A 453 -24.19 23.14 -5.20
C TYR A 453 -25.31 24.06 -4.67
N PRO A 454 -25.53 24.10 -3.35
CA PRO A 454 -26.46 25.07 -2.76
C PRO A 454 -26.12 26.50 -3.17
N GLU A 455 -27.11 27.34 -3.46
CA GLU A 455 -26.95 28.73 -3.90
C GLU A 455 -26.01 29.54 -2.97
N ALA A 456 -26.04 29.25 -1.66
CA ALA A 456 -25.17 29.86 -0.66
C ALA A 456 -23.68 29.51 -0.83
N TYR A 457 -23.37 28.34 -1.39
CA TYR A 457 -22.02 27.91 -1.75
C TYR A 457 -21.56 28.60 -3.03
N GLU A 458 -22.39 28.66 -4.07
CA GLU A 458 -22.04 29.32 -5.34
C GLU A 458 -21.83 30.82 -5.17
N THR A 459 -22.67 31.48 -4.36
CA THR A 459 -22.56 32.93 -4.09
C THR A 459 -21.26 33.30 -3.35
N ARG A 460 -20.70 32.36 -2.57
CA ARG A 460 -19.45 32.57 -1.82
C ARG A 460 -18.20 32.51 -2.71
N TYR A 461 -18.31 31.87 -3.87
CA TYR A 461 -17.17 31.57 -4.74
C TYR A 461 -17.33 32.05 -6.19
N GLN A 462 -18.39 32.82 -6.50
CA GLN A 462 -18.45 33.54 -7.76
C GLN A 462 -17.37 34.63 -7.81
N PRO A 463 -16.54 34.68 -8.87
CA PRO A 463 -15.58 35.75 -9.05
C PRO A 463 -16.33 37.08 -9.25
N HIS A 464 -16.12 38.03 -8.35
CA HIS A 464 -16.59 39.40 -8.55
C HIS A 464 -15.94 39.96 -9.84
N PRO A 465 -16.72 40.50 -10.79
CA PRO A 465 -16.14 41.17 -11.94
C PRO A 465 -15.34 42.37 -11.45
N ALA A 466 -14.07 42.42 -11.87
CA ALA A 466 -13.15 43.50 -11.55
C ALA A 466 -13.77 44.85 -11.92
N GLY A 467 -13.80 45.76 -10.95
CA GLY A 467 -14.17 47.15 -11.18
C GLY A 467 -13.31 47.77 -12.28
N GLN A 468 -13.98 48.45 -13.20
CA GLN A 468 -13.40 49.21 -14.30
C GLN A 468 -12.33 50.18 -13.78
N THR A 469 -11.13 50.13 -14.37
CA THR A 469 -10.10 51.18 -14.21
C THR A 469 -9.74 51.70 -15.61
N PRO A 470 -9.58 53.02 -15.84
CA PRO A 470 -9.64 53.60 -17.18
C PRO A 470 -8.35 53.38 -18.01
N GLU A 471 -8.50 53.24 -19.33
CA GLU A 471 -7.42 53.15 -20.32
C GLU A 471 -6.45 54.34 -20.28
N PRO A 472 -5.14 54.10 -20.45
CA PRO A 472 -4.21 55.09 -20.98
C PRO A 472 -3.98 54.91 -22.49
N ALA A 473 -3.93 56.06 -23.16
CA ALA A 473 -3.92 56.27 -24.61
C ALA A 473 -2.73 55.66 -25.38
N GLN A 474 -3.02 55.33 -26.64
CA GLN A 474 -2.10 54.88 -27.70
C GLN A 474 -1.08 55.96 -28.10
N GLN A 475 0.16 55.54 -28.38
CA GLN A 475 1.10 56.24 -29.27
C GLN A 475 1.95 55.23 -30.09
N PRO A 476 2.44 55.61 -31.29
CA PRO A 476 2.36 54.74 -32.47
C PRO A 476 3.69 54.16 -32.99
N GLU A 477 3.51 53.25 -33.95
CA GLU A 477 4.44 52.43 -34.74
C GLU A 477 5.76 53.07 -35.20
N GLN A 478 6.80 52.23 -35.29
CA GLN A 478 7.90 52.40 -36.25
C GLN A 478 8.07 51.13 -37.09
N THR A 479 7.98 51.33 -38.40
CA THR A 479 8.25 50.44 -39.54
C THR A 479 9.77 50.24 -39.73
N HIS A 480 10.34 49.17 -40.29
CA HIS A 480 10.26 48.68 -41.68
C HIS A 480 11.19 47.42 -41.87
N PRO A 481 11.24 46.74 -43.05
CA PRO A 481 11.22 45.27 -43.20
C PRO A 481 12.43 44.70 -44.00
N GLN A 482 12.29 43.45 -44.51
CA GLN A 482 12.98 42.78 -45.66
C GLN A 482 13.75 41.49 -45.29
N THR A 483 13.73 40.33 -45.97
CA THR A 483 13.11 39.83 -47.22
C THR A 483 13.25 38.28 -47.24
N GLN A 484 12.27 37.57 -47.81
CA GLN A 484 12.35 36.15 -48.18
C GLN A 484 13.08 35.97 -49.53
N THR A 485 13.81 34.86 -49.77
CA THR A 485 13.49 33.90 -50.86
C THR A 485 14.52 32.77 -51.08
N HIS A 486 13.95 31.57 -51.28
CA HIS A 486 14.29 30.47 -52.21
C HIS A 486 15.52 29.54 -52.07
N THR A 487 15.20 28.30 -51.66
CA THR A 487 15.21 27.05 -52.46
C THR A 487 16.43 26.75 -53.35
N GLN A 488 17.13 25.63 -53.07
CA GLN A 488 17.42 24.59 -54.06
C GLN A 488 17.82 23.26 -53.41
N THR A 489 17.04 22.23 -53.72
CA THR A 489 17.29 20.80 -53.54
C THR A 489 18.18 20.25 -54.65
N HIS A 490 19.15 19.39 -54.33
CA HIS A 490 19.51 18.26 -55.19
C HIS A 490 20.14 17.11 -54.39
N THR A 491 19.53 15.94 -54.56
CA THR A 491 19.86 14.61 -54.07
C THR A 491 21.01 13.99 -54.87
N GLN A 492 21.93 13.28 -54.21
CA GLN A 492 22.43 11.93 -54.60
C GLN A 492 23.58 11.48 -53.66
N ALA A 493 23.43 10.28 -53.10
CA ALA A 493 24.50 9.42 -52.57
C ALA A 493 24.83 8.35 -53.63
N PRO A 494 25.73 7.35 -53.41
CA PRO A 494 26.81 7.17 -52.42
C PRO A 494 28.16 6.83 -53.09
N GLU A 495 29.26 6.69 -52.32
CA GLU A 495 30.15 5.51 -52.33
C GLU A 495 31.56 5.74 -51.72
N GLN A 496 31.98 4.68 -51.03
CA GLN A 496 33.33 4.13 -50.87
C GLN A 496 34.28 4.61 -49.76
N ALA A 497 34.76 3.56 -49.08
CA ALA A 497 35.66 3.50 -47.96
C ALA A 497 37.13 3.64 -48.36
N VAL A 498 37.96 4.17 -47.46
CA VAL A 498 39.40 3.91 -47.41
C VAL A 498 39.84 3.88 -45.94
N GLU A 499 40.47 2.78 -45.53
CA GLU A 499 41.22 2.59 -44.29
C GLU A 499 42.35 3.61 -44.15
N GLN A 500 42.73 4.00 -42.92
CA GLN A 500 44.08 3.71 -42.40
C GLN A 500 44.35 4.31 -41.01
N THR A 501 44.96 3.44 -40.19
CA THR A 501 46.04 3.67 -39.20
C THR A 501 45.78 4.31 -37.84
N GLN A 502 46.16 3.51 -36.84
CA GLN A 502 46.44 3.84 -35.44
C GLN A 502 47.57 4.86 -35.29
N ALA A 503 47.44 5.77 -34.32
CA ALA A 503 48.56 6.32 -33.57
C ALA A 503 48.11 6.75 -32.16
N MET A 504 48.63 6.07 -31.14
CA MET A 504 48.56 6.47 -29.74
C MET A 504 49.48 7.67 -29.49
N ALA A 505 49.02 8.62 -28.68
CA ALA A 505 49.82 9.70 -28.08
C ALA A 505 49.36 9.93 -26.61
N PRO A 506 50.22 10.50 -25.74
CA PRO A 506 50.48 9.96 -24.41
C PRO A 506 49.61 10.52 -23.27
N VAL A 507 49.54 9.74 -22.19
CA VAL A 507 48.97 10.06 -20.89
C VAL A 507 49.81 11.15 -20.20
N SER A 508 49.19 12.29 -19.90
CA SER A 508 49.76 13.36 -19.08
C SER A 508 49.49 13.10 -17.59
N ALA A 509 50.53 13.21 -16.75
CA ALA A 509 50.43 13.12 -15.30
C ALA A 509 49.64 14.29 -14.67
N PRO A 510 48.91 14.08 -13.56
CA PRO A 510 48.12 15.13 -12.94
C PRO A 510 48.99 16.12 -12.14
N VAL A 511 48.70 17.41 -12.32
CA VAL A 511 49.23 18.55 -11.56
C VAL A 511 48.50 18.63 -10.20
N PRO A 512 49.17 18.89 -9.07
CA PRO A 512 48.50 19.01 -7.78
C PRO A 512 47.66 20.31 -7.71
N ALA A 513 46.37 20.16 -7.41
CA ALA A 513 45.44 21.28 -7.29
C ALA A 513 45.69 22.10 -6.01
N GLN A 514 45.76 23.42 -6.16
CA GLN A 514 45.80 24.38 -5.06
C GLN A 514 44.47 24.40 -4.30
N ALA A 515 44.53 24.50 -2.97
CA ALA A 515 43.39 24.47 -2.07
C ALA A 515 42.42 25.65 -2.30
N ARG A 516 41.14 25.34 -2.54
CA ARG A 516 40.04 26.31 -2.55
C ARG A 516 39.46 26.50 -1.14
N PRO A 517 38.97 27.69 -0.77
CA PRO A 517 38.29 27.89 0.51
C PRO A 517 36.89 27.24 0.49
N ARG A 518 36.53 26.54 1.58
CA ARG A 518 35.30 25.74 1.78
C ARG A 518 34.01 26.59 1.76
N GLY A 519 32.95 26.03 1.18
CA GLY A 519 31.60 26.59 1.18
C GLY A 519 30.79 26.22 2.42
N MET A 520 29.84 27.09 2.82
CA MET A 520 29.09 27.03 4.09
C MET A 520 28.11 25.84 4.24
N PHE A 521 28.03 24.94 3.25
CA PHE A 521 27.07 23.83 3.20
C PHE A 521 27.67 22.51 2.69
N GLU A 522 29.00 22.33 2.75
CA GLU A 522 29.61 21.00 2.54
C GLU A 522 29.50 20.14 3.80
N PRO A 523 29.04 18.88 3.70
CA PRO A 523 28.97 17.96 4.84
C PRO A 523 30.35 17.59 5.38
N ALA A 524 30.43 17.38 6.70
CA ALA A 524 31.66 17.01 7.38
C ALA A 524 32.06 15.57 7.04
N VAL A 525 33.22 15.41 6.39
CA VAL A 525 33.87 14.10 6.25
C VAL A 525 34.52 13.78 7.61
N HIS A 526 34.01 12.75 8.30
CA HIS A 526 34.68 12.18 9.46
C HIS A 526 35.99 11.49 9.01
N PRO A 527 37.11 11.66 9.75
CA PRO A 527 38.34 10.96 9.43
C PRO A 527 38.18 9.44 9.65
N ASP A 528 38.63 8.69 8.65
CA ASP A 528 38.76 7.24 8.60
C ASP A 528 39.44 6.66 9.88
N PRO A 529 38.85 5.65 10.57
CA PRO A 529 39.44 5.06 11.78
C PRO A 529 40.74 4.27 11.57
N GLN A 530 41.20 4.03 10.33
CA GLN A 530 42.35 3.15 10.10
C GLN A 530 43.75 3.80 10.20
N HIS A 531 43.87 5.04 10.69
CA HIS A 531 45.19 5.69 10.87
C HIS A 531 45.50 6.23 12.28
N GLN A 532 44.90 5.64 13.33
CA GLN A 532 45.33 5.87 14.73
C GLN A 532 45.71 4.57 15.45
N GLN A 533 46.59 3.78 14.86
CA GLN A 533 47.34 2.75 15.58
C GLN A 533 48.79 2.76 15.13
N THR A 534 49.57 3.70 15.66
CA THR A 534 51.01 3.55 15.90
C THR A 534 51.44 4.73 16.75
N TYR A 535 52.33 4.48 17.73
CA TYR A 535 52.80 5.39 18.78
C TYR A 535 51.92 5.50 20.04
N ARG A 536 51.94 4.43 20.84
CA ARG A 536 52.15 4.49 22.30
C ARG A 536 52.44 3.08 22.84
N HIS A 537 53.69 2.64 22.66
CA HIS A 537 54.27 1.59 23.47
C HIS A 537 55.46 2.19 24.22
N GLY A 538 55.42 2.13 25.56
CA GLY A 538 56.57 2.43 26.39
C GLY A 538 56.21 3.00 27.74
N GLU A 539 55.65 2.19 28.64
CA GLU A 539 55.93 2.31 30.08
C GLU A 539 55.60 0.96 30.76
N GLN A 540 56.67 0.28 31.18
CA GLN A 540 56.65 -0.92 32.00
C GLN A 540 56.40 -0.50 33.46
N TYR A 541 55.44 -1.13 34.14
CA TYR A 541 55.35 -1.08 35.60
C TYR A 541 56.26 -2.17 36.20
N PRO A 542 57.17 -1.86 37.14
CA PRO A 542 57.94 -2.87 37.85
C PRO A 542 57.09 -3.58 38.94
N ASP A 543 57.47 -4.82 39.20
CA ASP A 543 56.97 -5.77 40.21
C ASP A 543 56.13 -5.21 41.39
N GLY A 544 54.94 -5.81 41.57
CA GLY A 544 54.38 -6.05 42.91
C GLY A 544 53.15 -5.26 43.37
N GLN A 545 52.39 -4.58 42.51
CA GLN A 545 51.13 -3.92 42.92
C GLN A 545 49.95 -4.26 41.99
N GLN A 546 48.85 -4.74 42.57
CA GLN A 546 47.58 -4.97 41.87
C GLN A 546 46.90 -3.64 41.50
N PRO A 547 46.16 -3.57 40.37
CA PRO A 547 45.35 -2.40 40.05
C PRO A 547 44.17 -2.26 41.04
N PRO A 548 43.69 -1.03 41.32
CA PRO A 548 42.58 -0.83 42.26
C PRO A 548 41.27 -1.41 41.72
N ALA A 549 40.50 -2.03 42.61
CA ALA A 549 39.17 -2.58 42.32
C ALA A 549 38.15 -1.45 41.99
N PRO A 550 37.16 -1.71 41.12
CA PRO A 550 36.13 -0.72 40.79
C PRO A 550 35.18 -0.46 41.98
N TYR A 551 34.69 0.78 42.07
CA TYR A 551 33.78 1.26 43.12
C TYR A 551 32.45 0.48 43.15
N PRO A 552 31.84 0.25 44.34
CA PRO A 552 30.53 -0.36 44.45
C PRO A 552 29.40 0.59 44.02
N PRO A 553 28.23 0.07 43.60
CA PRO A 553 27.13 0.86 43.05
C PRO A 553 26.47 1.76 44.11
N GLN A 554 26.06 2.96 43.70
CA GLN A 554 25.31 3.91 44.52
C GLN A 554 23.80 3.58 44.51
N ASP A 555 23.20 3.65 45.70
CA ASP A 555 21.80 3.35 46.02
C ASP A 555 20.84 4.46 45.49
N PRO A 556 19.71 4.15 44.82
CA PRO A 556 18.87 5.17 44.16
C PRO A 556 18.01 6.07 45.07
N ASP A 557 17.97 5.83 46.39
CA ASP A 557 16.97 6.45 47.28
C ASP A 557 17.39 7.76 48.01
N GLN A 558 18.32 8.54 47.43
CA GLN A 558 18.77 9.82 48.02
C GLN A 558 18.61 11.07 47.14
N GLN A 559 17.61 11.11 46.24
CA GLN A 559 17.26 12.35 45.51
C GLN A 559 15.81 12.83 45.64
N SER A 560 15.08 12.36 46.64
CA SER A 560 13.72 12.85 46.94
C SER A 560 13.61 13.34 48.37
N ARG A 561 14.32 14.43 48.71
CA ARG A 561 14.07 15.27 49.91
C ARG A 561 14.88 16.57 49.89
N GLN A 562 14.64 17.42 48.92
CA GLN A 562 14.91 18.86 49.02
C GLN A 562 14.02 19.60 48.01
N HIS A 563 13.49 20.75 48.43
CA HIS A 563 12.46 21.58 47.79
C HIS A 563 11.00 21.32 48.22
N SER A 564 10.72 21.63 49.49
CA SER A 564 9.43 22.22 49.87
C SER A 564 9.70 23.35 50.87
N ALA A 565 9.36 24.59 50.46
CA ALA A 565 8.97 25.74 51.29
C ALA A 565 9.38 27.04 50.57
N GLY A 566 8.39 27.77 50.07
CA GLY A 566 8.58 29.11 49.53
C GLY A 566 7.27 29.69 49.02
N ASP A 567 6.47 30.24 49.93
CA ASP A 567 5.41 31.20 49.64
C ASP A 567 5.17 32.06 50.92
N PRO A 568 4.49 33.21 50.86
CA PRO A 568 5.10 34.52 50.60
C PRO A 568 4.89 35.51 51.76
N ARG A 569 5.73 36.56 51.85
CA ARG A 569 5.41 37.85 52.47
C ARG A 569 6.44 38.92 52.13
#